data_AF-A0A7X8BTE8-F1
#
_entry.id   AF-A0A7X8BTE8-F1
#
_cell.length_a   1.000
_cell.length_b   1.000
_cell.length_c   1.000
_cell.angle_alpha   90.00
_cell.angle_beta   90.00
_cell.angle_gamma   90.00
#
_symmetry.space_group_name_H-M   'P 1'
#
loop_
_entity.id
_entity.type
_entity.pdbx_description
1 polymer ?
#
loop_
_entity_poly.entity_id
_entity_poly.type
_entity_poly.pdbx_seq_one_letter_code
_entity_poly.pdbx_strand_id
1 'polypeptide(L)'
;MKTLFPVKLKKTITLFLILLPAFHSGYAQLARNWIPESELSFRLDSIRKSDGVEKHFAEIYLMATIAADRYIATLPDTPKMLLNRLQAEFARRFFESIDGRNNGHIPVVWTNYYTYTGLNDLQFKLIGTNGHINGDSWQVLFNYFNPYELQYIEPYYNHCTEALQVVLDSLHVYGCNQNKRLYNLHRISFGLDKAYARHLLRKWRERQYKVAVSGYENHNRFLRMQMRIKRRVKYTDYLIRHLLI
;
A
#
# COMPACT_ATOMS: atom_id res chain seq x y z
N MET A 1 27.03 4.17 50.93
CA MET A 1 27.96 4.24 49.78
C MET A 1 28.25 2.82 49.28
N LYS A 2 27.50 2.37 48.27
CA LYS A 2 27.79 1.21 47.38
C LYS A 2 26.84 1.39 46.20
N THR A 3 27.36 1.92 45.10
CA THR A 3 26.64 2.22 43.87
C THR A 3 26.35 0.91 43.13
N LEU A 4 25.14 0.39 43.29
CA LEU A 4 24.57 -0.65 42.44
C LEU A 4 24.07 -0.02 41.14
N PHE A 5 24.99 0.27 40.22
CA PHE A 5 24.61 0.46 38.81
C PHE A 5 24.47 -0.93 38.17
N PRO A 6 23.32 -1.26 37.54
CA PRO A 6 23.11 -2.58 36.99
C PRO A 6 23.99 -2.81 35.76
N VAL A 7 24.83 -3.85 35.84
CA VAL A 7 25.70 -4.40 34.79
C VAL A 7 24.95 -4.74 33.49
N LYS A 8 23.61 -4.78 33.50
CA LYS A 8 22.77 -4.97 32.30
C LYS A 8 22.73 -3.77 31.35
N LEU A 9 23.13 -2.57 31.77
CA LEU A 9 23.09 -1.38 30.90
C LEU A 9 24.31 -1.25 29.97
N LYS A 10 25.41 -1.98 30.23
CA LYS A 10 26.65 -1.91 29.44
C LYS A 10 26.74 -2.91 28.28
N LYS A 11 25.88 -3.93 28.21
CA LYS A 11 25.85 -4.89 27.08
C LYS A 11 24.85 -4.53 25.97
N THR A 12 23.93 -3.59 26.23
CA THR A 12 22.93 -3.13 25.24
C THR A 12 23.43 -1.97 24.36
N ILE A 13 24.61 -1.42 24.64
CA ILE A 13 25.10 -0.15 24.07
C ILE A 13 26.31 -0.34 23.11
N THR A 14 26.89 -1.55 23.03
CA THR A 14 28.15 -1.78 22.29
C THR A 14 28.02 -2.71 21.08
N LEU A 15 26.82 -3.23 20.78
CA LEU A 15 26.57 -3.98 19.55
C LEU A 15 25.70 -3.12 18.62
N PHE A 16 26.19 -2.93 17.40
CA PHE A 16 25.61 -2.16 16.29
C PHE A 16 25.99 -0.67 16.20
N LEU A 17 27.24 -0.39 16.55
CA LEU A 17 28.00 0.79 16.12
C LEU A 17 28.72 0.59 14.77
N ILE A 18 28.33 -0.39 13.95
CA ILE A 18 28.98 -0.65 12.66
C ILE A 18 27.89 -0.91 11.61
N LEU A 19 28.06 -0.30 10.44
CA LEU A 19 27.33 -0.50 9.18
C LEU A 19 26.23 0.53 8.83
N LEU A 20 26.65 1.79 8.64
CA LEU A 20 26.37 2.52 7.39
C LEU A 20 27.48 2.12 6.40
N PRO A 21 27.26 1.90 5.07
CA PRO A 21 26.35 2.66 4.19
C PRO A 21 25.70 1.86 3.02
N ALA A 22 24.38 1.97 2.78
CA ALA A 22 23.77 1.71 1.45
C ALA A 22 22.24 1.95 1.44
N PHE A 23 21.78 3.21 1.50
CA PHE A 23 20.34 3.49 1.39
C PHE A 23 20.00 4.72 0.55
N HIS A 24 20.79 5.00 -0.50
CA HIS A 24 20.53 6.12 -1.43
C HIS A 24 20.27 5.72 -2.90
N SER A 25 20.35 4.44 -3.28
CA SER A 25 20.29 4.03 -4.70
C SER A 25 18.95 3.51 -5.20
N GLY A 26 18.05 3.04 -4.32
CA GLY A 26 16.80 2.38 -4.74
C GLY A 26 15.82 3.31 -5.48
N TYR A 27 15.71 4.58 -5.04
CA TYR A 27 14.78 5.55 -5.63
C TYR A 27 15.19 5.97 -7.05
N ALA A 28 16.49 6.19 -7.26
CA ALA A 28 16.99 6.74 -8.51
C ALA A 28 17.14 5.69 -9.63
N GLN A 29 17.13 4.39 -9.31
CA GLN A 29 17.24 3.32 -10.30
C GLN A 29 15.87 2.95 -10.90
N LEU A 30 14.78 3.07 -10.14
CA LEU A 30 13.42 2.88 -10.65
C LEU A 30 12.96 4.04 -11.55
N ALA A 31 13.45 5.26 -11.30
CA ALA A 31 13.05 6.47 -12.02
C ALA A 31 13.86 6.75 -13.30
N ARG A 32 15.12 6.29 -13.41
CA ARG A 32 16.03 6.68 -14.52
C ARG A 32 15.87 5.89 -15.83
N ASN A 33 15.24 4.72 -15.81
CA ASN A 33 15.13 3.83 -16.99
C ASN A 33 13.68 3.54 -17.40
N TRP A 34 12.75 4.48 -17.19
CA TRP A 34 11.32 4.23 -17.38
C TRP A 34 10.77 4.85 -18.66
N ILE A 35 10.12 4.03 -19.48
CA ILE A 35 9.23 4.42 -20.59
C ILE A 35 7.83 3.92 -20.21
N PRO A 36 6.78 4.76 -20.17
CA PRO A 36 5.42 4.31 -19.92
C PRO A 36 4.93 3.44 -21.09
N GLU A 37 4.85 2.12 -20.90
CA GLU A 37 4.32 1.20 -21.92
C GLU A 37 2.78 1.08 -21.90
N SER A 38 2.09 1.55 -20.85
CA SER A 38 0.63 1.44 -20.71
C SER A 38 -0.09 2.79 -20.55
N GLU A 39 -1.31 2.90 -21.07
CA GLU A 39 -2.19 4.07 -20.92
C GLU A 39 -2.42 4.42 -19.43
N LEU A 40 -2.54 3.40 -18.57
CA LEU A 40 -2.63 3.56 -17.12
C LEU A 40 -1.42 4.32 -16.55
N SER A 41 -0.21 3.88 -16.91
CA SER A 41 1.04 4.50 -16.50
C SER A 41 1.13 5.96 -16.93
N PHE A 42 0.73 6.27 -18.16
CA PHE A 42 0.68 7.64 -18.67
C PHE A 42 -0.33 8.51 -17.88
N ARG A 43 -1.54 8.00 -17.63
CA ARG A 43 -2.57 8.75 -16.90
C ARG A 43 -2.16 9.00 -15.44
N LEU A 44 -1.56 8.02 -14.77
CA LEU A 44 -1.01 8.19 -13.42
C LEU A 44 0.16 9.19 -13.40
N ASP A 45 1.01 9.17 -14.42
CA ASP A 45 2.10 10.14 -14.58
C ASP A 45 1.60 11.57 -14.80
N SER A 46 0.50 11.74 -15.53
CA SER A 46 -0.17 13.04 -15.67
C SER A 46 -0.75 13.51 -14.33
N ILE A 47 -1.43 12.63 -13.58
CA ILE A 47 -2.07 12.99 -12.31
C ILE A 47 -1.04 13.33 -11.23
N ARG A 48 0.08 12.57 -11.13
CA ARG A 48 1.11 12.87 -10.12
C ARG A 48 1.80 14.23 -10.33
N LYS A 49 1.68 14.81 -11.54
CA LYS A 49 2.22 16.13 -11.90
C LYS A 49 1.18 17.25 -11.78
N SER A 50 -0.06 16.94 -11.40
CA SER A 50 -1.11 17.94 -11.20
C SER A 50 -0.96 18.65 -9.85
N ASP A 51 -1.77 19.70 -9.64
CA ASP A 51 -1.81 20.43 -8.37
C ASP A 51 -2.77 19.83 -7.33
N GLY A 52 -3.61 18.87 -7.72
CA GLY A 52 -4.64 18.29 -6.85
C GLY A 52 -4.11 17.27 -5.84
N VAL A 53 -4.85 17.04 -4.75
CA VAL A 53 -4.44 16.09 -3.69
C VAL A 53 -4.28 14.66 -4.18
N GLU A 54 -4.94 14.28 -5.27
CA GLU A 54 -4.81 12.98 -5.94
C GLU A 54 -3.38 12.69 -6.40
N LYS A 55 -2.54 13.73 -6.62
CA LYS A 55 -1.14 13.58 -7.02
C LYS A 55 -0.34 12.72 -6.05
N HIS A 56 -0.62 12.83 -4.76
CA HIS A 56 0.14 12.14 -3.70
C HIS A 56 -0.03 10.62 -3.80
N PHE A 57 -1.28 10.14 -3.94
CA PHE A 57 -1.54 8.72 -4.14
C PHE A 57 -1.19 8.25 -5.55
N ALA A 58 -1.42 9.07 -6.59
CA ALA A 58 -1.05 8.71 -7.96
C ALA A 58 0.45 8.40 -8.11
N GLU A 59 1.32 9.08 -7.36
CA GLU A 59 2.75 8.76 -7.33
C GLU A 59 3.02 7.35 -6.77
N ILE A 60 2.41 7.00 -5.63
CA ILE A 60 2.54 5.66 -5.04
C ILE A 60 1.93 4.60 -5.95
N TYR A 61 0.79 4.93 -6.56
CA TYR A 61 0.10 4.00 -7.44
C TYR A 61 0.92 3.75 -8.72
N LEU A 62 1.53 4.78 -9.31
CA LEU A 62 2.43 4.61 -10.45
C LEU A 62 3.58 3.65 -10.12
N MET A 63 4.22 3.80 -8.95
CA MET A 63 5.27 2.88 -8.51
C MET A 63 4.77 1.44 -8.35
N ALA A 64 3.57 1.27 -7.78
CA ALA A 64 2.92 -0.03 -7.62
C ALA A 64 2.57 -0.68 -8.96
N THR A 65 2.03 0.10 -9.90
CA THR A 65 1.72 -0.34 -11.26
C THR A 65 2.98 -0.82 -11.95
N ILE A 66 4.07 -0.04 -11.95
CA ILE A 66 5.34 -0.44 -12.57
C ILE A 66 5.90 -1.73 -11.95
N ALA A 67 5.86 -1.84 -10.62
CA ALA A 67 6.33 -3.04 -9.93
C ALA A 67 5.49 -4.28 -10.28
N ALA A 68 4.18 -4.12 -10.36
CA ALA A 68 3.26 -5.19 -10.73
C ALA A 68 3.37 -5.55 -12.23
N ASP A 69 3.49 -4.58 -13.13
CA ASP A 69 3.64 -4.79 -14.58
C ASP A 69 4.88 -5.63 -14.89
N ARG A 70 6.01 -5.33 -14.23
CA ARG A 70 7.25 -6.12 -14.36
C ARG A 70 7.05 -7.57 -13.95
N TYR A 71 6.31 -7.82 -12.88
CA TYR A 71 5.99 -9.17 -12.46
C TYR A 71 5.04 -9.85 -13.45
N ILE A 72 3.96 -9.16 -13.85
CA ILE A 72 2.94 -9.68 -14.76
C ILE A 72 3.52 -10.04 -16.13
N ALA A 73 4.50 -9.27 -16.62
CA ALA A 73 5.20 -9.54 -17.87
C ALA A 73 5.87 -10.93 -17.89
N THR A 74 6.30 -11.44 -16.73
CA THR A 74 6.95 -12.76 -16.60
C THR A 74 5.99 -13.95 -16.59
N LEU A 75 4.67 -13.69 -16.53
CA LEU A 75 3.68 -14.74 -16.34
C LEU A 75 3.25 -15.39 -17.66
N PRO A 76 2.67 -16.62 -17.60
CA PRO A 76 1.95 -17.20 -18.72
C PRO A 76 0.74 -16.35 -19.13
N ASP A 77 0.21 -16.59 -20.33
CA ASP A 77 -0.80 -15.71 -20.95
C ASP A 77 -2.09 -15.58 -20.14
N THR A 78 -2.63 -16.68 -19.60
CA THR A 78 -3.90 -16.61 -18.84
C THR A 78 -3.76 -15.84 -17.51
N PRO A 79 -2.79 -16.14 -16.62
CA PRO A 79 -2.56 -15.32 -15.43
C PRO A 79 -2.21 -13.87 -15.75
N LYS A 80 -1.44 -13.63 -16.82
CA LYS A 80 -1.08 -12.29 -17.30
C LYS A 80 -2.33 -11.48 -17.68
N MET A 81 -3.20 -12.05 -18.51
CA MET A 81 -4.47 -11.44 -18.90
C MET A 81 -5.34 -11.12 -17.68
N LEU A 82 -5.48 -12.06 -16.75
CA LEU A 82 -6.31 -11.88 -15.56
C LEU A 82 -5.74 -10.82 -14.60
N LEU A 83 -4.42 -10.76 -14.41
CA LEU A 83 -3.81 -9.72 -13.57
C LEU A 83 -3.79 -8.34 -14.23
N ASN A 84 -3.68 -8.26 -15.56
CA ASN A 84 -3.88 -7.00 -16.29
C ASN A 84 -5.32 -6.50 -16.12
N ARG A 85 -6.32 -7.39 -16.23
CA ARG A 85 -7.73 -7.04 -15.95
C ARG A 85 -7.91 -6.58 -14.51
N LEU A 86 -7.27 -7.25 -13.55
CA LEU A 86 -7.28 -6.85 -12.14
C LEU A 86 -6.74 -5.42 -11.98
N GLN A 87 -5.57 -5.12 -12.52
CA GLN A 87 -4.98 -3.78 -12.46
C GLN A 87 -5.88 -2.71 -13.10
N ALA A 88 -6.46 -3.00 -14.27
CA ALA A 88 -7.38 -2.09 -14.94
C ALA A 88 -8.60 -1.76 -14.06
N GLU A 89 -9.20 -2.76 -13.42
CA GLU A 89 -10.35 -2.54 -12.53
C GLU A 89 -9.98 -1.82 -11.24
N PHE A 90 -8.80 -2.09 -10.68
CA PHE A 90 -8.26 -1.30 -9.56
C PHE A 90 -8.05 0.18 -9.97
N ALA A 91 -7.51 0.42 -11.17
CA ALA A 91 -7.30 1.77 -11.67
C ALA A 91 -8.61 2.52 -11.89
N ARG A 92 -9.61 1.83 -12.45
CA ARG A 92 -10.95 2.37 -12.65
C ARG A 92 -11.53 2.91 -11.35
N ARG A 93 -11.42 2.19 -10.22
CA ARG A 93 -11.88 2.67 -8.90
C ARG A 93 -11.21 3.96 -8.45
N PHE A 94 -9.90 4.09 -8.67
CA PHE A 94 -9.19 5.31 -8.31
C PHE A 94 -9.63 6.49 -9.19
N PHE A 95 -9.76 6.28 -10.51
CA PHE A 95 -10.23 7.34 -11.42
C PHE A 95 -11.67 7.75 -11.15
N GLU A 96 -12.57 6.80 -10.87
CA GLU A 96 -13.94 7.08 -10.40
C GLU A 96 -13.94 7.94 -9.13
N SER A 97 -12.96 7.75 -8.24
CA SER A 97 -12.86 8.57 -7.03
C SER A 97 -12.48 10.02 -7.32
N ILE A 98 -11.65 10.26 -8.34
CA ILE A 98 -11.25 11.59 -8.80
C ILE A 98 -12.45 12.26 -9.49
N ASP A 99 -13.09 11.55 -10.42
CA ASP A 99 -14.27 12.06 -11.14
C ASP A 99 -15.42 12.34 -10.16
N GLY A 100 -15.63 11.44 -9.20
CA GLY A 100 -16.61 11.57 -8.13
C GLY A 100 -16.35 12.77 -7.23
N ARG A 101 -15.09 13.15 -6.97
CA ARG A 101 -14.76 14.39 -6.25
C ARG A 101 -15.24 15.63 -7.00
N ASN A 102 -15.01 15.67 -8.31
CA ASN A 102 -15.39 16.83 -9.14
C ASN A 102 -16.92 16.95 -9.28
N ASN A 103 -17.62 15.82 -9.22
CA ASN A 103 -19.07 15.74 -9.42
C ASN A 103 -19.88 15.57 -8.11
N GLY A 104 -19.25 15.69 -6.94
CA GLY A 104 -19.90 15.59 -5.63
C GLY A 104 -20.30 14.17 -5.18
N HIS A 105 -19.89 13.13 -5.90
CA HIS A 105 -20.22 11.72 -5.63
C HIS A 105 -18.95 10.91 -5.32
N ILE A 106 -18.32 11.19 -4.19
CA ILE A 106 -17.09 10.49 -3.78
C ILE A 106 -17.43 9.09 -3.24
N PRO A 107 -16.82 8.00 -3.77
CA PRO A 107 -17.00 6.67 -3.21
C PRO A 107 -16.62 6.63 -1.72
N VAL A 108 -17.40 5.93 -0.89
CA VAL A 108 -17.27 5.93 0.58
C VAL A 108 -15.86 5.59 1.08
N VAL A 109 -15.13 4.73 0.37
CA VAL A 109 -13.74 4.36 0.69
C VAL A 109 -12.79 5.56 0.56
N TRP A 110 -13.06 6.45 -0.37
CA TRP A 110 -12.22 7.60 -0.73
C TRP A 110 -12.67 8.91 -0.08
N THR A 111 -13.84 8.94 0.58
CA THR A 111 -14.31 10.11 1.34
C THR A 111 -13.24 10.60 2.31
N ASN A 112 -12.67 9.67 3.08
CA ASN A 112 -11.39 9.79 3.82
C ASN A 112 -10.38 10.76 3.19
N TYR A 113 -9.99 10.40 1.98
CA TYR A 113 -8.89 11.00 1.27
C TYR A 113 -9.17 12.43 0.81
N TYR A 114 -10.39 12.71 0.34
CA TYR A 114 -10.73 13.99 -0.27
C TYR A 114 -11.35 15.02 0.68
N THR A 115 -11.88 14.59 1.83
CA THR A 115 -12.61 15.52 2.74
C THR A 115 -11.69 16.21 3.74
N TYR A 116 -10.53 15.62 4.06
CA TYR A 116 -9.62 16.22 5.05
C TYR A 116 -8.68 17.23 4.42
N THR A 117 -8.86 18.50 4.80
CA THR A 117 -7.93 19.59 4.50
C THR A 117 -6.80 19.60 5.53
N GLY A 118 -5.58 19.95 5.12
CA GLY A 118 -4.44 20.11 6.03
C GLY A 118 -3.63 18.84 6.34
N LEU A 119 -3.83 17.75 5.60
CA LEU A 119 -2.93 16.60 5.66
C LEU A 119 -1.60 16.93 4.99
N ASN A 120 -0.50 16.38 5.52
CA ASN A 120 0.79 16.43 4.83
C ASN A 120 0.91 15.34 3.74
N ASP A 121 1.92 15.46 2.89
CA ASP A 121 2.18 14.56 1.78
C ASP A 121 2.24 13.08 2.19
N LEU A 122 2.88 12.76 3.31
CA LEU A 122 2.98 11.39 3.82
C LEU A 122 1.60 10.87 4.23
N GLN A 123 0.80 11.69 4.90
CA GLN A 123 -0.55 11.31 5.32
C GLN A 123 -1.47 11.06 4.13
N PHE A 124 -1.42 11.90 3.09
CA PHE A 124 -2.14 11.64 1.84
C PHE A 124 -1.71 10.32 1.22
N LYS A 125 -0.40 10.10 1.02
CA LYS A 125 0.13 8.83 0.47
C LYS A 125 -0.38 7.60 1.23
N LEU A 126 -0.37 7.66 2.57
CA LEU A 126 -0.80 6.54 3.43
C LEU A 126 -2.32 6.33 3.43
N ILE A 127 -3.12 7.40 3.48
CA ILE A 127 -4.60 7.27 3.43
C ILE A 127 -5.04 6.74 2.07
N GLY A 128 -4.44 7.24 0.97
CA GLY A 128 -4.73 6.72 -0.37
C GLY A 128 -4.38 5.24 -0.49
N THR A 129 -3.21 4.85 0.01
CA THR A 129 -2.78 3.44 0.06
C THR A 129 -3.75 2.58 0.89
N ASN A 130 -4.21 3.09 2.03
CA ASN A 130 -5.18 2.38 2.87
C ASN A 130 -6.55 2.24 2.19
N GLY A 131 -7.06 3.30 1.56
CA GLY A 131 -8.30 3.25 0.78
C GLY A 131 -8.22 2.21 -0.34
N HIS A 132 -7.14 2.24 -1.11
CA HIS A 132 -6.96 1.34 -2.25
C HIS A 132 -6.74 -0.13 -1.85
N ILE A 133 -5.83 -0.40 -0.91
CA ILE A 133 -5.50 -1.77 -0.50
C ILE A 133 -6.59 -2.34 0.42
N ASN A 134 -7.02 -1.58 1.44
CA ASN A 134 -7.95 -2.11 2.43
C ASN A 134 -9.42 -1.87 2.09
N GLY A 135 -9.75 -0.85 1.30
CA GLY A 135 -11.12 -0.52 0.93
C GLY A 135 -11.57 -1.13 -0.39
N ASP A 136 -10.79 -0.98 -1.46
CA ASP A 136 -11.22 -1.36 -2.83
C ASP A 136 -10.89 -2.81 -3.20
N SER A 137 -9.81 -3.38 -2.66
CA SER A 137 -9.26 -4.64 -3.17
C SER A 137 -10.25 -5.80 -3.21
N TRP A 138 -10.97 -6.06 -2.11
CA TRP A 138 -11.97 -7.13 -2.09
C TRP A 138 -13.15 -6.84 -3.04
N GLN A 139 -13.51 -5.56 -3.24
CA GLN A 139 -14.62 -5.18 -4.12
C GLN A 139 -14.28 -5.46 -5.58
N VAL A 140 -13.03 -5.18 -5.98
CA VAL A 140 -12.58 -5.49 -7.35
C VAL A 140 -12.57 -6.99 -7.57
N LEU A 141 -11.96 -7.74 -6.64
CA LEU A 141 -11.90 -9.20 -6.72
C LEU A 141 -13.30 -9.84 -6.76
N PHE A 142 -14.25 -9.35 -5.95
CA PHE A 142 -15.61 -9.90 -5.90
C PHE A 142 -16.51 -9.46 -7.06
N ASN A 143 -16.36 -8.23 -7.58
CA ASN A 143 -17.27 -7.73 -8.60
C ASN A 143 -16.87 -8.15 -10.03
N TYR A 144 -15.59 -8.48 -10.26
CA TYR A 144 -15.04 -8.64 -11.63
C TYR A 144 -14.38 -9.98 -11.90
N PHE A 145 -14.38 -10.90 -10.93
CA PHE A 145 -13.83 -12.24 -11.10
C PHE A 145 -14.84 -13.26 -10.63
N ASN A 146 -15.04 -14.33 -11.39
CA ASN A 146 -15.85 -15.44 -10.91
C ASN A 146 -15.03 -16.36 -9.99
N PRO A 147 -15.65 -17.31 -9.26
CA PRO A 147 -14.95 -18.19 -8.33
C PRO A 147 -13.79 -18.99 -8.95
N TYR A 148 -13.95 -19.46 -10.19
CA TYR A 148 -12.92 -20.22 -10.89
C TYR A 148 -11.72 -19.34 -11.24
N GLU A 149 -11.96 -18.12 -11.73
CA GLU A 149 -10.89 -17.16 -12.00
C GLU A 149 -10.16 -16.74 -10.73
N LEU A 150 -10.89 -16.55 -9.61
CA LEU A 150 -10.29 -16.25 -8.31
C LEU A 150 -9.37 -17.37 -7.85
N GLN A 151 -9.83 -18.63 -7.90
CA GLN A 151 -9.01 -19.78 -7.52
C GLN A 151 -7.78 -19.90 -8.40
N TYR A 152 -7.93 -19.70 -9.71
CA TYR A 152 -6.84 -19.77 -10.67
C TYR A 152 -5.78 -18.67 -10.45
N ILE A 153 -6.20 -17.44 -10.15
CA ILE A 153 -5.30 -16.29 -10.01
C ILE A 153 -4.64 -16.20 -8.62
N GLU A 154 -5.13 -16.92 -7.60
CA GLU A 154 -4.68 -16.84 -6.21
C GLU A 154 -3.15 -16.89 -6.04
N PRO A 155 -2.41 -17.89 -6.55
CA PRO A 155 -0.96 -17.96 -6.35
C PRO A 155 -0.26 -16.74 -6.97
N TYR A 156 -0.72 -16.28 -8.13
CA TYR A 156 -0.14 -15.14 -8.83
C TYR A 156 -0.45 -13.82 -8.12
N TYR A 157 -1.67 -13.64 -7.62
CA TYR A 157 -2.07 -12.48 -6.84
C TYR A 157 -1.28 -12.37 -5.53
N ASN A 158 -1.07 -13.50 -4.86
CA ASN A 158 -0.30 -13.57 -3.62
C ASN A 158 1.18 -13.28 -3.88
N HIS A 159 1.78 -13.88 -4.90
CA HIS A 159 3.18 -13.64 -5.24
C HIS A 159 3.44 -12.22 -5.76
N CYS A 160 2.48 -11.60 -6.47
CA CYS A 160 2.52 -10.17 -6.81
C CYS A 160 2.71 -9.27 -5.58
N THR A 161 2.28 -9.71 -4.39
CA THR A 161 2.53 -9.00 -3.14
C THR A 161 4.02 -8.81 -2.85
N GLU A 162 4.86 -9.76 -3.25
CA GLU A 162 6.32 -9.69 -3.08
C GLU A 162 6.91 -8.59 -3.96
N ALA A 163 6.45 -8.50 -5.22
CA ALA A 163 6.83 -7.41 -6.12
C ALA A 163 6.46 -6.03 -5.54
N LEU A 164 5.32 -5.92 -4.85
CA LEU A 164 4.88 -4.68 -4.22
C LEU A 164 5.67 -4.27 -2.97
N GLN A 165 6.47 -5.18 -2.38
CA GLN A 165 7.29 -4.85 -1.20
C GLN A 165 8.31 -3.74 -1.51
N VAL A 166 8.79 -3.63 -2.75
CA VAL A 166 9.72 -2.55 -3.15
C VAL A 166 9.08 -1.16 -3.03
N VAL A 167 7.77 -1.06 -3.25
CA VAL A 167 7.01 0.20 -3.13
C VAL A 167 6.79 0.53 -1.67
N LEU A 168 6.43 -0.48 -0.87
CA LEU A 168 6.31 -0.32 0.59
C LEU A 168 7.63 0.14 1.21
N ASP A 169 8.74 -0.47 0.80
CA ASP A 169 10.09 -0.09 1.22
C ASP A 169 10.39 1.37 0.88
N SER A 170 10.05 1.78 -0.34
CA SER A 170 10.26 3.16 -0.81
C SER A 170 9.40 4.16 -0.03
N LEU A 171 8.15 3.81 0.27
CA LEU A 171 7.25 4.62 1.09
C LEU A 171 7.73 4.69 2.54
N HIS A 172 8.29 3.61 3.07
CA HIS A 172 8.87 3.56 4.42
C HIS A 172 10.08 4.49 4.55
N VAL A 173 11.01 4.44 3.59
CA VAL A 173 12.17 5.34 3.55
C VAL A 173 11.72 6.79 3.46
N TYR A 174 10.76 7.09 2.57
CA TYR A 174 10.16 8.42 2.48
C TYR A 174 9.56 8.86 3.82
N GLY A 175 8.79 7.99 4.47
CA GLY A 175 8.17 8.29 5.77
C GLY A 175 9.19 8.58 6.87
N CYS A 176 10.29 7.83 6.93
CA CYS A 176 11.37 8.10 7.88
C CYS A 176 12.05 9.45 7.62
N ASN A 177 12.20 9.85 6.37
CA ASN A 177 12.80 11.14 6.01
C ASN A 177 11.87 12.32 6.34
N GLN A 178 10.55 12.13 6.25
CA GLN A 178 9.56 13.18 6.51
C GLN A 178 9.13 13.28 7.98
N ASN A 179 9.27 12.20 8.77
CA ASN A 179 8.74 12.15 10.13
C ASN A 179 9.78 11.59 11.13
N LYS A 180 10.23 12.44 12.06
CA LYS A 180 11.21 12.08 13.10
C LYS A 180 10.75 10.95 14.02
N ARG A 181 9.44 10.83 14.30
CA ARG A 181 8.89 9.75 15.12
C ARG A 181 9.01 8.41 14.39
N LEU A 182 8.71 8.37 13.09
CA LEU A 182 8.92 7.19 12.26
C LEU A 182 10.40 6.81 12.17
N TYR A 183 11.27 7.79 11.96
CA TYR A 183 12.72 7.56 11.98
C TYR A 183 13.20 6.98 13.31
N ASN A 184 12.74 7.55 14.43
CA ASN A 184 13.10 7.04 15.76
C ASN A 184 12.56 5.62 15.98
N LEU A 185 11.32 5.34 15.59
CA LEU A 185 10.74 3.99 15.65
C LEU A 185 11.56 3.00 14.83
N HIS A 186 11.94 3.37 13.61
CA HIS A 186 12.78 2.55 12.75
C HIS A 186 14.12 2.25 13.41
N ARG A 187 14.77 3.26 14.00
CA ARG A 187 16.04 3.07 14.72
C ARG A 187 15.91 2.20 15.97
N ILE A 188 14.90 2.45 16.80
CA ILE A 188 14.67 1.71 18.06
C ILE A 188 14.32 0.26 17.76
N SER A 189 13.55 0.01 16.70
CA SER A 189 13.19 -1.33 16.26
C SER A 189 14.28 -2.02 15.43
N PHE A 190 15.43 -1.37 15.19
CA PHE A 190 16.50 -1.89 14.34
C PHE A 190 16.00 -2.31 12.94
N GLY A 191 15.03 -1.58 12.38
CA GLY A 191 14.43 -1.89 11.09
C GLY A 191 13.41 -3.03 11.07
N LEU A 192 13.06 -3.61 12.22
CA LEU A 192 12.02 -4.64 12.29
C LEU A 192 10.63 -4.10 11.90
N ASP A 193 10.40 -2.80 12.05
CA ASP A 193 9.19 -2.12 11.60
C ASP A 193 8.94 -2.30 10.09
N LYS A 194 9.99 -2.27 9.27
CA LYS A 194 9.92 -2.52 7.83
C LYS A 194 9.52 -3.97 7.52
N ALA A 195 10.13 -4.94 8.20
CA ALA A 195 9.77 -6.36 8.05
C ALA A 195 8.31 -6.61 8.48
N TYR A 196 7.89 -5.97 9.56
CA TYR A 196 6.52 -6.01 10.04
C TYR A 196 5.54 -5.37 9.04
N ALA A 197 5.90 -4.24 8.43
CA ALA A 197 5.07 -3.62 7.39
C ALA A 197 4.86 -4.57 6.18
N ARG A 198 5.92 -5.25 5.72
CA ARG A 198 5.81 -6.25 4.64
C ARG A 198 4.90 -7.42 5.03
N HIS A 199 5.04 -7.89 6.28
CA HIS A 199 4.14 -8.93 6.82
C HIS A 199 2.69 -8.47 6.82
N LEU A 200 2.42 -7.23 7.25
CA LEU A 200 1.08 -6.65 7.25
C LEU A 200 0.50 -6.52 5.84
N LEU A 201 1.28 -6.07 4.86
CA LEU A 201 0.84 -5.99 3.46
C LEU A 201 0.37 -7.35 2.95
N ARG A 202 1.15 -8.40 3.18
CA ARG A 202 0.78 -9.79 2.83
C ARG A 202 -0.52 -10.20 3.52
N LYS A 203 -0.62 -9.99 4.84
CA LYS A 203 -1.82 -10.34 5.61
C LYS A 203 -3.06 -9.55 5.20
N TRP A 204 -2.90 -8.32 4.75
CA TRP A 204 -3.99 -7.51 4.24
C TRP A 204 -4.46 -8.05 2.90
N ARG A 205 -3.58 -8.25 1.92
CA ARG A 205 -3.95 -8.81 0.62
C ARG A 205 -4.59 -10.21 0.73
N GLU A 206 -4.01 -11.10 1.54
CA GLU A 206 -4.62 -12.41 1.87
C GLU A 206 -6.05 -12.24 2.43
N ARG A 207 -6.28 -11.25 3.30
CA ARG A 207 -7.60 -10.99 3.87
C ARG A 207 -8.57 -10.47 2.81
N GLN A 208 -8.14 -9.56 1.95
CA GLN A 208 -8.97 -9.00 0.87
C GLN A 208 -9.44 -10.11 -0.08
N TYR A 209 -8.52 -11.00 -0.45
CA TYR A 209 -8.83 -12.19 -1.24
C TYR A 209 -9.84 -13.10 -0.54
N LYS A 210 -9.62 -13.42 0.74
CA LYS A 210 -10.58 -14.23 1.54
C LYS A 210 -11.97 -13.59 1.66
N VAL A 211 -12.05 -12.26 1.70
CA VAL A 211 -13.35 -11.57 1.69
C VAL A 211 -14.05 -11.78 0.37
N ALA A 212 -13.35 -11.59 -0.76
CA ALA A 212 -13.93 -11.80 -2.08
C ALA A 212 -14.46 -13.24 -2.24
N VAL A 213 -13.64 -14.24 -1.92
CA VAL A 213 -14.05 -15.66 -1.98
C VAL A 213 -15.27 -15.93 -1.09
N SER A 214 -15.28 -15.40 0.15
CA SER A 214 -16.42 -15.61 1.07
C SER A 214 -17.75 -15.07 0.54
N GLY A 215 -17.73 -14.10 -0.38
CA GLY A 215 -18.93 -13.57 -1.03
C GLY A 215 -19.68 -14.61 -1.86
N TYR A 216 -19.00 -15.65 -2.35
CA TYR A 216 -19.59 -16.75 -3.09
C TYR A 216 -19.97 -17.95 -2.21
N GLU A 217 -19.27 -18.14 -1.09
CA GLU A 217 -19.45 -19.31 -0.23
C GLU A 217 -20.48 -19.08 0.88
N ASN A 218 -20.48 -17.91 1.51
CA ASN A 218 -21.27 -17.65 2.72
C ASN A 218 -21.54 -16.16 2.92
N HIS A 219 -22.75 -15.73 2.56
CA HIS A 219 -23.18 -14.34 2.66
C HIS A 219 -23.03 -13.73 4.07
N ASN A 220 -23.40 -14.47 5.12
CA ASN A 220 -23.28 -13.98 6.49
C ASN A 220 -21.82 -13.76 6.92
N ARG A 221 -20.92 -14.68 6.53
CA ARG A 221 -19.49 -14.53 6.77
C ARG A 221 -18.94 -13.33 6.00
N PHE A 222 -19.33 -13.17 4.74
CA PHE A 222 -18.93 -12.05 3.88
C PHE A 222 -19.29 -10.70 4.51
N LEU A 223 -20.56 -10.50 4.91
CA LEU A 223 -21.01 -9.28 5.57
C LEU A 223 -20.22 -8.97 6.85
N ARG A 224 -19.97 -9.99 7.70
CA ARG A 224 -19.15 -9.80 8.91
C ARG A 224 -17.72 -9.37 8.59
N MET A 225 -17.12 -9.95 7.54
CA MET A 225 -15.77 -9.60 7.13
C MET A 225 -15.70 -8.19 6.53
N GLN A 226 -16.68 -7.79 5.71
CA GLN A 226 -16.78 -6.42 5.20
C GLN A 226 -16.89 -5.39 6.33
N MET A 227 -17.74 -5.64 7.33
CA MET A 227 -17.85 -4.73 8.49
C MET A 227 -16.52 -4.59 9.23
N ARG A 228 -15.78 -5.69 9.42
CA ARG A 228 -14.44 -5.65 10.03
C ARG A 228 -13.45 -4.86 9.19
N ILE A 229 -13.49 -4.99 7.86
CA ILE A 229 -12.65 -4.19 6.95
C ILE A 229 -13.01 -2.71 7.07
N LYS A 230 -14.29 -2.34 6.96
CA LYS A 230 -14.75 -0.94 7.07
C LYS A 230 -14.29 -0.29 8.38
N ARG A 231 -14.38 -1.01 9.52
CA ARG A 231 -13.88 -0.53 10.81
C ARG A 231 -12.36 -0.35 10.81
N ARG A 232 -11.60 -1.30 10.23
CA ARG A 232 -10.14 -1.22 10.15
C ARG A 232 -9.66 -0.09 9.23
N VAL A 233 -10.32 0.15 8.11
CA VAL A 233 -10.02 1.28 7.21
C VAL A 233 -10.15 2.59 7.98
N LYS A 234 -11.32 2.82 8.61
CA LYS A 234 -11.57 4.03 9.42
C LYS A 234 -10.58 4.20 10.56
N TYR A 235 -10.27 3.12 11.27
CA TYR A 235 -9.29 3.16 12.37
C TYR A 235 -7.88 3.49 11.87
N THR A 236 -7.46 2.91 10.76
CA THR A 236 -6.13 3.19 10.16
C THR A 236 -6.04 4.64 9.69
N ASP A 237 -7.10 5.16 9.04
CA ASP A 237 -7.16 6.58 8.67
C ASP A 237 -7.09 7.50 9.90
N TYR A 238 -7.73 7.14 11.01
CA TYR A 238 -7.62 7.87 12.27
C TYR A 238 -6.16 7.89 12.78
N LEU A 239 -5.48 6.74 12.81
CA LEU A 239 -4.08 6.68 13.24
C LEU A 239 -3.16 7.53 12.35
N ILE A 240 -3.34 7.46 11.02
CA ILE A 240 -2.54 8.24 10.07
C ILE A 240 -2.72 9.74 10.31
N ARG A 241 -3.95 10.20 10.56
CA ARG A 241 -4.25 11.62 10.76
C ARG A 241 -3.70 12.17 12.07
N HIS A 242 -3.79 11.40 13.15
CA HIS A 242 -3.56 11.94 14.51
C HIS A 242 -2.24 11.51 15.13
N LEU A 243 -1.65 10.39 14.69
CA LEU A 243 -0.44 9.83 15.31
C LEU A 243 0.82 9.98 14.46
N LEU A 244 0.69 10.34 13.18
CA LEU A 244 1.83 10.65 12.30
C LEU A 244 2.15 12.16 12.22
N ILE A 245 1.70 12.92 13.21
CA ILE A 245 2.13 14.29 13.49
C ILE A 245 3.28 14.25 14.49
#